data_AF-A0A1I2KAX8-F1
#
_entry.id   AF-A0A1I2KAX8-F1
#
_cell.length_a   1.000
_cell.length_b   1.000
_cell.length_c   1.000
_cell.angle_alpha   90.00
_cell.angle_beta   90.00
_cell.angle_gamma   90.00
#
_symmetry.space_group_name_H-M   'P 1'
#
loop_
_entity.id
_entity.type
_entity.pdbx_description
1 polymer ?
#
loop_
_entity_poly.entity_id
_entity_poly.type
_entity_poly.pdbx_seq_one_letter_code
_entity_poly.pdbx_strand_id
1 'polypeptide(L)'
;MHDIQLFGVLEVRTRGIRLSGEDFGGARPRHLLALLALRGEWSLVELADTLGVSATTLNDDLGILRDRLEPGVGHRDSVITSHQGRVGLARERVHIDTVTFDQLVAMAAERPPARAARPLAAAAFLASRPLLEDEDAVWAAEARAEYRAKLITASEPQPIG
;
A
#
# COMPACT_ATOMS: atom_id res chain seq x y z
N MET A 1 12.22 -9.27 -4.27
CA MET A 1 11.24 -8.84 -3.27
C MET A 1 11.23 -7.33 -3.32
N HIS A 2 10.04 -6.74 -3.38
CA HIS A 2 9.84 -5.30 -3.46
C HIS A 2 9.32 -4.82 -2.11
N ASP A 3 10.05 -3.91 -1.48
CA ASP A 3 9.61 -3.24 -0.27
C ASP A 3 8.87 -1.97 -0.69
N ILE A 4 7.58 -1.92 -0.41
CA ILE A 4 6.69 -0.80 -0.71
C ILE A 4 6.41 -0.06 0.60
N GLN A 5 6.84 1.19 0.64
CA GLN A 5 6.60 2.08 1.76
C GLN A 5 5.47 3.05 1.41
N LEU A 6 4.41 3.04 2.22
CA LEU A 6 3.28 3.96 2.11
C LEU A 6 3.26 4.97 3.26
N PHE A 7 3.85 4.67 4.42
CA PHE A 7 4.01 5.67 5.48
C PHE A 7 5.15 6.64 5.12
N GLY A 8 4.79 7.91 4.94
CA GLY A 8 5.62 8.93 4.30
C GLY A 8 5.34 9.03 2.81
N VAL A 9 6.36 9.39 2.04
CA VAL A 9 6.32 9.44 0.58
C VAL A 9 6.29 8.02 0.02
N LEU A 10 5.46 7.77 -1.00
CA LEU A 10 5.42 6.46 -1.68
C LEU A 10 6.80 6.12 -2.27
N GLU A 11 7.37 5.02 -1.79
CA GLU A 11 8.67 4.51 -2.24
C GLU A 11 8.60 3.01 -2.51
N VAL A 12 9.24 2.56 -3.59
CA VAL A 12 9.50 1.14 -3.83
C VAL A 12 10.99 0.88 -3.87
N ARG A 13 11.44 -0.09 -3.09
CA ARG A 13 12.84 -0.55 -3.07
C ARG A 13 12.89 -1.99 -3.55
N THR A 14 13.78 -2.25 -4.49
CA THR A 14 14.09 -3.60 -4.97
C THR A 14 15.59 -3.73 -5.20
N ARG A 15 16.07 -4.88 -5.66
CA ARG A 15 17.51 -5.14 -5.86
C ARG A 15 18.10 -4.18 -6.90
N GLY A 16 18.66 -3.07 -6.43
CA GLY A 16 19.38 -2.09 -7.24
C GLY A 16 18.54 -0.93 -7.76
N ILE A 17 17.24 -0.85 -7.43
CA ILE A 17 16.35 0.25 -7.86
C ILE A 17 15.58 0.79 -6.65
N ARG A 18 15.50 2.12 -6.56
CA ARG A 18 14.61 2.86 -5.67
C ARG A 18 13.75 3.75 -6.55
N LEU A 19 12.44 3.62 -6.46
CA LEU A 19 11.48 4.46 -7.17
C LEU A 19 10.75 5.35 -6.17
N SER A 20 10.62 6.63 -6.50
CA SER A 20 9.83 7.61 -5.75
C SER A 20 9.30 8.70 -6.69
N GLY A 21 8.17 9.34 -6.34
CA GLY A 21 7.65 10.48 -7.10
C GLY A 21 7.48 10.19 -8.61
N GLU A 22 8.19 10.94 -9.45
CA GLU A 22 8.09 10.83 -10.91
C GLU A 22 8.72 9.56 -11.50
N ASP A 23 9.51 8.81 -10.73
CA ASP A 23 10.15 7.56 -11.18
C ASP A 23 9.13 6.50 -11.61
N PHE A 24 7.89 6.58 -11.10
CA PHE A 24 6.79 5.68 -11.46
C PHE A 24 6.23 5.94 -12.87
N GLY A 25 6.69 6.96 -13.59
CA GLY A 25 6.16 7.34 -14.90
C GLY A 25 4.95 8.27 -14.82
N GLY A 26 4.85 9.03 -13.73
CA GLY A 26 3.84 10.05 -13.50
C GLY A 26 2.85 9.72 -12.38
N ALA A 27 1.96 10.68 -12.08
CA ALA A 27 1.02 10.58 -10.97
C ALA A 27 0.04 9.40 -11.08
N ARG A 28 -0.46 9.06 -12.27
CA ARG A 28 -1.45 7.96 -12.41
C ARG A 28 -0.86 6.58 -12.12
N PRO A 29 0.26 6.14 -12.72
CA PRO A 29 0.92 4.89 -12.32
C PRO A 29 1.26 4.85 -10.82
N ARG A 30 1.68 5.99 -10.26
CA ARG A 30 1.95 6.15 -8.82
C ARG A 30 0.70 5.92 -7.97
N HIS A 31 -0.43 6.55 -8.31
CA HIS A 31 -1.71 6.36 -7.62
C HIS A 31 -2.21 4.92 -7.75
N LEU A 32 -2.06 4.32 -8.93
CA LEU A 32 -2.42 2.94 -9.18
C LEU A 32 -1.68 2.02 -8.21
N LEU A 33 -0.35 2.15 -8.12
CA LEU A 33 0.46 1.37 -7.19
C LEU A 33 0.00 1.58 -5.74
N ALA A 34 -0.22 2.83 -5.33
CA ALA A 34 -0.68 3.14 -3.97
C ALA A 34 -2.00 2.45 -3.64
N LEU A 35 -2.98 2.48 -4.55
CA LEU A 35 -4.28 1.83 -4.37
C LEU A 35 -4.18 0.30 -4.30
N LEU A 36 -3.34 -0.31 -5.13
CA LEU A 36 -3.08 -1.75 -5.08
C LEU A 36 -2.36 -2.13 -3.77
N ALA A 37 -1.41 -1.32 -3.31
CA ALA A 37 -0.69 -1.59 -2.07
C ALA A 37 -1.58 -1.39 -0.82
N LEU A 38 -2.50 -0.42 -0.84
CA LEU A 38 -3.42 -0.16 0.27
C LEU A 38 -4.53 -1.19 0.41
N ARG A 39 -5.20 -1.53 -0.70
CA ARG A 39 -6.42 -2.33 -0.68
C ARG A 39 -6.26 -3.73 -1.29
N GLY A 40 -5.08 -4.02 -1.86
CA GLY A 40 -4.77 -5.30 -2.46
C GLY A 40 -5.30 -5.44 -3.88
N GLU A 41 -6.11 -6.47 -4.10
CA GLU A 41 -6.61 -6.79 -5.44
C GLU A 41 -7.91 -6.04 -5.75
N TRP A 42 -7.99 -5.47 -6.94
CA TRP A 42 -9.12 -4.71 -7.44
C TRP A 42 -9.70 -5.32 -8.72
N SER A 43 -10.99 -5.11 -8.98
CA SER A 43 -11.49 -5.20 -10.34
C SER A 43 -10.88 -4.10 -11.21
N LEU A 44 -10.52 -4.41 -12.46
CA LEU A 44 -10.05 -3.40 -13.41
C LEU A 44 -11.07 -2.27 -13.60
N VAL A 45 -12.36 -2.60 -13.56
CA VAL A 45 -13.44 -1.62 -13.73
C VAL A 45 -13.50 -0.69 -12.51
N GLU A 46 -13.53 -1.25 -11.30
CA GLU A 46 -13.59 -0.45 -10.06
C GLU A 46 -12.36 0.44 -9.89
N LEU A 47 -11.18 -0.07 -10.29
CA LEU A 47 -9.94 0.70 -10.25
C LEU A 47 -9.94 1.82 -11.29
N ALA A 48 -10.42 1.56 -12.51
CA ALA A 48 -10.57 2.57 -13.55
C ALA A 48 -11.54 3.69 -13.11
N ASP A 49 -12.68 3.32 -12.53
CA ASP A 49 -13.67 4.26 -12.00
C ASP A 49 -13.09 5.09 -10.84
N THR A 50 -12.38 4.45 -9.91
CA THR A 50 -11.73 5.12 -8.77
C THR A 50 -10.69 6.14 -9.24
N LEU A 51 -9.95 5.83 -10.30
CA LEU A 51 -8.96 6.73 -10.90
C LEU A 51 -9.57 7.73 -11.91
N GLY A 52 -10.85 7.58 -12.25
CA GLY A 52 -11.53 8.43 -13.23
C GLY A 52 -10.99 8.29 -14.66
N VAL A 53 -10.57 7.08 -15.05
CA VAL A 53 -9.94 6.80 -16.36
C VAL A 53 -10.64 5.68 -17.11
N SER A 54 -10.34 5.57 -18.41
CA SER A 54 -10.80 4.43 -19.21
C SER A 54 -10.01 3.15 -18.88
N ALA A 55 -10.60 1.98 -19.13
CA ALA A 55 -9.91 0.70 -18.99
C ALA A 55 -8.66 0.59 -19.89
N THR A 56 -8.68 1.22 -21.07
CA THR A 56 -7.51 1.28 -21.96
C THR A 56 -6.38 2.05 -21.31
N THR A 57 -6.67 3.26 -20.81
CA THR A 57 -5.68 4.09 -20.09
C THR A 57 -5.15 3.39 -18.86
N LEU A 58 -6.00 2.66 -18.12
CA LEU A 58 -5.57 1.88 -16.97
C LEU A 58 -4.58 0.78 -17.37
N ASN A 59 -4.81 0.09 -18.49
CA ASN A 59 -3.89 -0.93 -19.00
C ASN A 59 -2.55 -0.32 -19.45
N ASP A 60 -2.56 0.87 -20.05
CA ASP A 60 -1.35 1.59 -20.41
C ASP A 60 -0.55 1.99 -19.16
N ASP A 61 -1.22 2.58 -18.15
CA ASP A 61 -0.60 2.95 -16.87
C ASP A 61 -0.06 1.70 -16.12
N LEU A 62 -0.75 0.55 -16.21
CA LEU A 62 -0.25 -0.73 -15.70
C LEU A 62 1.00 -1.22 -16.44
N GLY A 63 1.07 -1.02 -17.76
CA GLY A 63 2.26 -1.34 -18.56
C GLY A 63 3.46 -0.51 -18.13
N ILE A 64 3.26 0.81 -18.04
CA ILE A 64 4.29 1.75 -17.55
C ILE A 64 4.77 1.34 -16.16
N LEU A 65 3.85 1.06 -15.24
CA LEU A 65 4.21 0.69 -13.88
C LEU A 65 5.03 -0.60 -13.82
N ARG A 66 4.68 -1.62 -14.63
CA ARG A 66 5.47 -2.86 -14.73
C ARG A 66 6.88 -2.59 -15.22
N ASP A 67 7.02 -1.81 -16.30
CA ASP A 67 8.32 -1.48 -16.88
C ASP A 67 9.21 -0.70 -15.90
N ARG A 68 8.61 0.13 -15.03
CA ARG A 68 9.35 0.87 -14.00
C ARG A 68 9.76 0.00 -12.82
N LEU A 69 8.85 -0.83 -12.31
CA LEU A 69 9.11 -1.69 -11.15
C LEU A 69 10.10 -2.81 -11.48
N GLU A 70 9.93 -3.44 -12.64
CA GLU A 70 10.65 -4.65 -13.01
C GLU A 70 11.08 -4.62 -14.48
N PRO A 71 12.06 -3.78 -14.85
CA PRO A 71 12.50 -3.65 -16.24
C PRO A 71 12.94 -5.00 -16.81
N GLY A 72 12.34 -5.39 -17.94
CA GLY A 72 12.66 -6.63 -18.66
C GLY A 72 12.08 -7.91 -18.05
N VAL A 73 11.25 -7.84 -17.00
CA VAL A 73 10.55 -8.99 -16.44
C VAL A 73 9.27 -9.27 -17.24
N GLY A 74 9.05 -10.52 -17.59
CA GLY A 74 7.84 -10.94 -18.30
C GLY A 74 6.58 -10.88 -17.43
N HIS A 75 5.42 -10.69 -18.04
CA HIS A 75 4.14 -10.49 -17.33
C HIS A 75 3.82 -11.57 -16.29
N ARG A 76 4.18 -12.85 -16.55
CA ARG A 76 3.92 -13.97 -15.62
C ARG A 76 4.78 -13.92 -14.36
N ASP A 77 5.93 -13.26 -14.41
CA ASP A 77 6.87 -13.12 -13.31
C ASP A 77 6.81 -11.75 -12.66
N SER A 78 5.88 -10.88 -13.07
CA SER A 78 5.75 -9.55 -12.50
C SER A 78 5.13 -9.59 -11.10
N VAL A 79 5.51 -8.63 -10.26
CA VAL A 79 4.78 -8.33 -9.02
C VAL A 79 3.37 -7.84 -9.27
N ILE A 80 3.07 -7.26 -10.43
CA ILE A 80 1.72 -6.85 -10.77
C ILE A 80 1.01 -8.02 -11.43
N THR A 81 0.11 -8.64 -10.68
CA THR A 81 -0.68 -9.78 -11.14
C THR A 81 -1.95 -9.29 -11.82
N SER A 82 -2.38 -10.02 -12.86
CA SER A 82 -3.66 -9.79 -13.52
C SER A 82 -4.32 -11.13 -13.82
N HIS A 83 -5.55 -11.34 -13.34
CA HIS A 83 -6.29 -12.57 -13.55
C HIS A 83 -7.80 -12.31 -13.54
N GLN A 84 -8.53 -12.84 -14.53
CA GLN A 84 -9.99 -12.73 -14.64
C GLN A 84 -10.54 -11.29 -14.50
N GLY A 85 -9.84 -10.30 -15.07
CA GLY A 85 -10.25 -8.90 -14.99
C GLY A 85 -9.95 -8.23 -13.65
N ARG A 86 -9.19 -8.88 -12.78
CA ARG A 86 -8.73 -8.36 -11.49
C ARG A 86 -7.23 -8.13 -11.54
N VAL A 87 -6.77 -7.11 -10.83
CA VAL A 87 -5.37 -6.69 -10.78
C VAL A 87 -4.94 -6.49 -9.34
N GLY A 88 -3.72 -6.91 -9.00
CA GLY A 88 -3.21 -6.85 -7.65
C GLY A 88 -1.68 -6.94 -7.58
N LEU A 89 -1.18 -7.12 -6.37
CA LEU A 89 0.23 -7.36 -6.11
C LEU A 89 0.45 -8.80 -5.65
N ALA A 90 1.47 -9.46 -6.19
CA ALA A 90 1.93 -10.78 -5.76
C ALA A 90 2.46 -10.72 -4.32
N ARG A 91 1.63 -11.13 -3.35
CA ARG A 91 1.91 -11.00 -1.91
C ARG A 91 3.20 -11.68 -1.46
N GLU A 92 3.62 -12.72 -2.16
CA GLU A 92 4.87 -13.45 -1.92
C GLU A 92 6.10 -12.72 -2.47
N ARG A 93 5.92 -11.70 -3.32
CA ARG A 93 6.99 -10.90 -3.94
C ARG A 93 7.07 -9.47 -3.41
N VAL A 94 6.07 -9.01 -2.66
CA VAL A 94 5.99 -7.67 -2.10
C VAL A 94 5.92 -7.68 -0.58
N HIS A 95 6.58 -6.72 0.04
CA HIS A 95 6.42 -6.37 1.44
C HIS A 95 5.83 -4.97 1.49
N ILE A 96 4.77 -4.76 2.27
CA ILE A 96 4.07 -3.47 2.36
C ILE A 96 4.03 -3.08 3.84
N ASP A 97 4.49 -1.88 4.15
CA ASP A 97 4.55 -1.38 5.53
C ASP A 97 3.16 -1.27 6.19
N THR A 98 2.10 -0.98 5.43
CA THR A 98 0.71 -0.98 5.93
C THR A 98 0.21 -2.37 6.30
N VAL A 99 0.60 -3.40 5.55
CA VAL A 99 0.28 -4.80 5.90
C VAL A 99 0.99 -5.18 7.20
N THR A 100 2.23 -4.72 7.38
CA THR A 100 2.97 -4.93 8.63
C THR A 100 2.33 -4.17 9.79
N PHE A 101 1.87 -2.94 9.56
CA PHE A 101 1.12 -2.16 10.54
C PHE A 101 -0.16 -2.87 10.97
N ASP A 102 -0.99 -3.35 10.02
CA ASP A 102 -2.24 -4.04 10.31
C ASP A 102 -1.98 -5.33 11.12
N GLN A 103 -0.92 -6.07 10.79
CA GLN A 103 -0.49 -7.24 11.57
C GLN A 103 -0.09 -6.87 13.00
N LEU A 104 0.68 -5.79 13.19
CA LEU A 104 1.08 -5.32 14.52
C LEU A 104 -0.11 -4.87 15.36
N VAL A 105 -1.07 -4.17 14.75
CA VAL A 105 -2.33 -3.77 15.40
C VAL A 105 -3.16 -5.00 15.80
N ALA A 106 -3.31 -5.98 14.91
CA ALA A 106 -4.02 -7.23 15.22
C ALA A 106 -3.33 -8.01 16.36
N MET A 107 -2.00 -8.14 16.31
CA MET A 107 -1.22 -8.78 17.37
C MET A 107 -1.36 -8.08 18.73
N ALA A 108 -1.52 -6.75 18.74
CA ALA A 108 -1.74 -6.01 19.97
C ALA A 108 -3.14 -6.28 20.55
N ALA A 109 -4.16 -6.34 19.69
CA ALA A 109 -5.54 -6.59 20.09
C ALA A 109 -5.75 -7.98 20.75
N GLU A 110 -4.99 -8.99 20.33
CA GLU A 110 -5.05 -10.34 20.90
C GLU A 110 -4.26 -10.50 22.21
N ARG A 111 -3.59 -9.45 22.69
CA ARG A 111 -2.67 -9.53 23.84
C ARG A 111 -3.19 -8.75 25.04
N PRO A 112 -2.89 -9.21 26.26
CA PRO A 112 -3.08 -8.40 27.46
C PRO A 112 -2.32 -7.06 27.35
N PRO A 113 -2.81 -5.97 27.96
CA PRO A 113 -2.22 -4.64 27.84
C PRO A 113 -0.70 -4.59 28.08
N ALA A 114 -0.21 -5.33 29.07
CA ALA A 114 1.23 -5.41 29.39
C ALA A 114 2.09 -5.99 28.25
N ARG A 115 1.52 -6.78 27.34
CA ARG A 115 2.21 -7.40 26.18
C ARG A 115 1.84 -6.75 24.84
N ALA A 116 0.82 -5.89 24.81
CA ALA A 116 0.41 -5.12 23.64
C ALA A 116 1.30 -3.89 23.37
N ALA A 117 1.99 -3.37 24.39
CA ALA A 117 2.83 -2.18 24.27
C ALA A 117 3.91 -2.29 23.18
N ARG A 118 4.60 -3.45 23.06
CA ARG A 118 5.65 -3.65 22.05
C ARG A 118 5.12 -3.61 20.61
N PRO A 119 4.10 -4.41 20.22
CA PRO A 119 3.56 -4.32 18.87
C PRO A 119 2.94 -2.95 18.56
N LEU A 120 2.28 -2.30 19.52
CA LEU A 120 1.75 -0.94 19.33
C LEU A 120 2.86 0.09 19.09
N ALA A 121 3.95 0.03 19.86
CA ALA A 121 5.09 0.92 19.64
C ALA A 121 5.73 0.72 18.25
N ALA A 122 5.79 -0.52 17.76
CA ALA A 122 6.27 -0.81 16.41
C ALA A 122 5.30 -0.28 15.33
N ALA A 123 3.99 -0.44 15.52
CA ALA A 123 2.98 0.11 14.62
C ALA A 123 3.04 1.65 14.57
N ALA A 124 3.17 2.29 15.73
CA ALA A 124 3.34 3.73 15.86
C ALA A 124 4.64 4.22 15.20
N PHE A 125 5.72 3.44 15.27
CA PHE A 125 6.97 3.76 14.60
C PHE A 125 6.84 3.72 13.07
N LEU A 126 6.15 2.70 12.51
CA LEU A 126 5.83 2.66 11.08
C LEU A 126 4.97 3.87 10.68
N ALA A 127 3.95 4.17 11.48
CA ALA A 127 3.05 5.31 11.27
C ALA A 127 3.61 6.66 11.77
N SER A 128 4.94 6.78 11.98
CA SER A 128 5.57 8.02 12.44
C SER A 128 5.49 9.14 11.41
N ARG A 129 5.33 8.79 10.14
CA ARG A 129 5.05 9.72 9.03
C ARG A 129 3.61 9.54 8.53
N PRO A 130 2.97 10.61 8.03
CA PRO A 130 1.65 10.49 7.41
C PRO A 130 1.66 9.48 6.27
N LEU A 131 0.66 8.60 6.19
CA LEU A 131 0.45 7.71 5.06
C LEU A 131 0.31 8.55 3.76
N LEU A 132 1.08 8.25 2.72
CA LEU A 132 1.08 8.97 1.44
C LEU A 132 1.18 10.49 1.64
N GLU A 133 2.27 10.91 2.29
CA GLU A 133 2.54 12.30 2.71
C GLU A 133 2.55 13.29 1.54
N ASP A 134 2.97 12.84 0.36
CA ASP A 134 3.04 13.63 -0.88
C ASP A 134 1.78 13.53 -1.75
N GLU A 135 0.72 12.87 -1.27
CA GLU A 135 -0.49 12.65 -2.06
C GLU A 135 -1.68 13.49 -1.57
N ASP A 136 -2.18 14.36 -2.46
CA ASP A 136 -3.28 15.27 -2.19
C ASP A 136 -4.65 14.75 -2.66
N ALA A 137 -4.71 13.59 -3.32
CA ALA A 137 -5.98 13.00 -3.73
C ALA A 137 -6.91 12.70 -2.53
N VAL A 138 -8.23 12.85 -2.76
CA VAL A 138 -9.26 12.65 -1.73
C VAL A 138 -9.17 11.26 -1.09
N TRP A 139 -8.99 10.22 -1.91
CA TRP A 139 -8.85 8.84 -1.41
C TRP A 139 -7.64 8.64 -0.50
N ALA A 140 -6.56 9.42 -0.67
CA ALA A 140 -5.37 9.35 0.17
C ALA A 140 -5.61 10.02 1.53
N ALA A 141 -6.34 11.14 1.55
CA ALA A 141 -6.79 11.77 2.79
C ALA A 141 -7.73 10.86 3.60
N GLU A 142 -8.65 10.15 2.94
CA GLU A 142 -9.52 9.16 3.56
C GLU A 142 -8.72 7.99 4.15
N ALA A 143 -7.79 7.42 3.37
CA ALA A 143 -6.91 6.36 3.85
C ALA A 143 -6.05 6.82 5.05
N ARG A 144 -5.51 8.05 5.01
CA ARG A 144 -4.80 8.66 6.14
C ARG A 144 -5.65 8.70 7.40
N ALA A 145 -6.91 9.11 7.28
CA ALA A 145 -7.84 9.17 8.41
C ALA A 145 -8.11 7.77 8.98
N GLU A 146 -8.32 6.78 8.12
CA GLU A 146 -8.56 5.38 8.52
C GLU A 146 -7.40 4.80 9.32
N TYR A 147 -6.15 4.90 8.83
CA TYR A 147 -4.99 4.35 9.52
C TYR A 147 -4.70 5.06 10.85
N ARG A 148 -4.96 6.38 10.93
CA ARG A 148 -4.90 7.11 12.20
C ARG A 148 -5.94 6.60 13.20
N ALA A 149 -7.17 6.37 12.75
CA ALA A 149 -8.23 5.82 13.61
C ALA A 149 -7.87 4.43 14.12
N LYS A 150 -7.34 3.54 13.26
CA LYS A 150 -6.85 2.21 13.67
C LYS A 150 -5.83 2.29 14.81
N LEU A 151 -4.85 3.20 14.71
CA LEU A 151 -3.82 3.36 15.74
C LEU A 151 -4.39 3.88 17.07
N ILE A 152 -5.31 4.85 17.00
CA ILE A 152 -5.98 5.42 18.18
C ILE A 152 -6.78 4.33 18.90
N THR A 153 -7.68 3.65 18.19
CA THR A 153 -8.52 2.59 18.75
C THR A 153 -7.69 1.46 19.35
N ALA A 154 -6.58 1.08 18.71
CA ALA A 154 -5.69 0.03 19.21
C ALA A 154 -4.89 0.46 20.47
N SER A 155 -4.74 1.75 20.69
CA SER A 155 -4.01 2.31 21.84
C SER A 155 -4.92 2.61 23.04
N GLU A 156 -6.24 2.57 22.87
CA GLU A 156 -7.18 2.77 23.97
C GLU A 156 -7.17 1.54 24.91
N PRO A 157 -7.04 1.74 26.23
CA PRO A 157 -7.13 0.63 27.18
C PRO A 157 -8.54 0.07 27.15
N GLN A 158 -8.68 -1.22 26.81
CA GLN A 158 -9.99 -1.89 26.89
C GLN A 158 -10.50 -1.84 28.34
N PRO A 159 -11.76 -1.44 28.57
CA PRO A 159 -12.34 -1.46 29.90
C PRO A 159 -12.31 -2.90 30.42
N ILE A 160 -11.74 -3.06 31.61
CA ILE A 160 -11.72 -4.33 32.33
C ILE A 160 -13.18 -4.64 32.68
N GLY A 161 -13.76 -5.63 32.00
CA GLY A 161 -15.07 -6.20 32.35
C GLY A 161 -14.97 -7.09 33.59
#